data_AF-A0A960F806-F1
#
_entry.id   AF-A0A960F806-F1
#
_cell.length_a   1.000
_cell.length_b   1.000
_cell.length_c   1.000
_cell.angle_alpha   90.00
_cell.angle_beta   90.00
_cell.angle_gamma   90.00
#
_symmetry.space_group_name_H-M   'P 1'
#
loop_
_entity.id
_entity.type
_entity.pdbx_description
1 polymer ?
#
loop_
_entity_poly.entity_id
_entity_poly.type
_entity_poly.pdbx_seq_one_letter_code
_entity_poly.pdbx_strand_id
1 'polypeptide(L)'
;MRIVAVGQDAVGVFAFGQQATGVVAIGQLATGVIAVGQLARGIVVIGQLACGVVAFGQLGVGGVWAGGMLAIAPTSSTSLLGVGVLGEWTPWRGRRPRWALGMRRSLVLRVLVVVLVVALVTWVAVIPVADELVRPGGVFRDPASQPRLM
;
A
#
# COMPACT_ATOMS: atom_id res chain seq x y z
N MET A 1 -2.93 4.58 23.81
CA MET A 1 -2.37 4.67 22.46
C MET A 1 -0.86 4.53 22.60
N ARG A 2 -0.26 3.48 22.02
CA ARG A 2 1.20 3.31 22.04
C ARG A 2 1.79 4.16 20.93
N ILE A 3 2.55 5.20 21.29
CA ILE A 3 3.16 6.10 20.31
C ILE A 3 4.27 5.35 19.55
N VAL A 4 5.13 4.62 20.28
CA VAL A 4 6.23 3.85 19.70
C VAL A 4 6.17 2.42 20.22
N ALA A 5 6.33 1.45 19.32
CA ALA A 5 6.45 0.03 19.63
C ALA A 5 7.65 -0.57 18.89
N VAL A 6 8.47 -1.34 19.62
CA VAL A 6 9.60 -2.08 19.06
C VAL A 6 9.54 -3.52 19.55
N GLY A 7 9.66 -4.50 18.65
CA GLY A 7 9.60 -5.91 19.01
C GLY A 7 9.41 -6.82 17.81
N GLN A 8 9.20 -8.12 18.04
CA GLN A 8 8.86 -9.06 16.97
C GLN A 8 7.48 -8.71 16.36
N ASP A 9 6.49 -8.47 17.22
CA ASP A 9 5.14 -8.03 16.87
C ASP A 9 4.89 -6.62 17.43
N ALA A 10 5.30 -5.60 16.67
CA ALA A 10 5.21 -4.21 17.08
C ALA A 10 3.87 -3.60 16.63
N VAL A 11 3.05 -3.14 17.58
CA VAL A 11 1.80 -2.42 17.32
C VAL A 11 1.82 -1.05 17.99
N GLY A 12 1.76 0.02 17.20
CA GLY A 12 1.79 1.39 17.69
C GLY A 12 1.68 2.41 16.55
N VAL A 13 1.66 3.71 16.86
CA VAL A 13 1.64 4.76 15.82
C VAL A 13 2.89 4.65 14.95
N PHE A 14 4.04 4.50 15.60
CA PHE A 14 5.32 4.12 15.01
C PHE A 14 5.67 2.70 15.47
N ALA A 15 5.73 1.76 14.53
CA ALA A 15 6.02 0.35 14.80
C ALA A 15 7.29 -0.10 14.08
N PHE A 16 8.23 -0.68 14.82
CA PHE A 16 9.48 -1.22 14.30
C PHE A 16 9.64 -2.69 14.72
N GLY A 17 9.73 -3.60 13.76
CA GLY A 17 9.75 -5.02 14.11
C GLY A 17 9.85 -5.97 12.93
N GLN A 18 9.75 -7.28 13.18
CA GLN A 18 9.59 -8.23 12.07
C GLN A 18 8.18 -8.14 11.50
N GLN A 19 7.17 -8.14 12.36
CA GLN A 19 5.78 -7.81 12.04
C GLN A 19 5.45 -6.45 12.66
N ALA A 20 5.45 -5.41 11.82
CA ALA A 20 5.19 -4.05 12.26
C ALA A 20 3.81 -3.59 11.75
N THR A 21 2.96 -3.16 12.68
CA THR A 21 1.63 -2.63 12.36
C THR A 21 1.45 -1.26 12.99
N GLY A 22 1.20 -0.25 12.16
CA GLY A 22 1.14 1.13 12.63
C GLY A 22 0.61 2.14 11.62
N VAL A 23 0.59 3.42 12.01
CA VAL A 23 0.47 4.50 11.02
C VAL A 23 1.73 4.53 10.17
N VAL A 24 2.90 4.43 10.83
CA VAL A 24 4.20 4.21 10.21
C VAL A 24 4.73 2.87 10.69
N ALA A 25 4.90 1.92 9.78
CA ALA A 25 5.38 0.57 10.06
C ALA A 25 6.68 0.30 9.29
N ILE A 26 7.72 -0.13 10.00
CA ILE A 26 9.00 -0.53 9.41
C ILE A 26 9.33 -1.95 9.88
N GLY A 27 9.46 -2.87 8.93
CA GLY A 27 9.72 -4.27 9.26
C GLY A 27 9.86 -5.21 8.08
N GLN A 28 10.00 -6.51 8.32
CA GLN A 28 9.96 -7.49 7.22
C GLN A 28 8.54 -7.59 6.64
N LEU A 29 7.55 -7.67 7.53
CA LEU A 29 6.12 -7.64 7.26
C LEU A 29 5.55 -6.33 7.84
N ALA A 30 5.37 -5.33 6.99
CA ALA A 30 4.93 -4.01 7.41
C ALA A 30 3.49 -3.72 6.94
N THR A 31 2.61 -3.38 7.87
CA THR A 31 1.22 -2.97 7.59
C THR A 31 0.98 -1.57 8.16
N GLY A 32 0.64 -0.61 7.31
CA GLY A 32 0.32 0.73 7.81
C GLY A 32 -0.05 1.74 6.74
N VAL A 33 -0.35 2.97 7.16
CA VAL A 33 -0.56 4.08 6.21
C VAL A 33 0.72 4.30 5.41
N ILE A 34 1.86 4.34 6.11
CA ILE A 34 3.19 4.32 5.54
C ILE A 34 3.86 3.01 5.96
N ALA A 35 4.19 2.16 4.99
CA ALA A 35 4.79 0.85 5.26
C ALA A 35 6.12 0.70 4.52
N VAL A 36 7.17 0.31 5.25
CA VAL A 36 8.51 0.05 4.70
C VAL A 36 8.94 -1.36 5.07
N GLY A 37 9.22 -2.21 4.07
CA GLY A 37 9.59 -3.59 4.37
C GLY A 37 9.91 -4.50 3.20
N GLN A 38 10.17 -5.77 3.48
CA GLN A 38 10.33 -6.77 2.41
C GLN A 38 8.97 -7.05 1.76
N LEU A 39 7.96 -7.34 2.59
CA LEU A 39 6.56 -7.44 2.20
C LEU A 39 5.80 -6.36 2.96
N ALA A 40 5.42 -5.32 2.23
CA ALA A 40 4.79 -4.15 2.80
C ALA A 40 3.43 -3.91 2.15
N ARG A 41 2.44 -3.56 2.98
CA ARG A 41 1.08 -3.25 2.55
C ARG A 41 0.56 -1.99 3.23
N GLY A 42 -0.06 -1.11 2.45
CA GLY A 42 -0.37 0.23 2.95
C GLY A 42 -1.02 1.19 1.99
N ILE A 43 -1.05 2.46 2.37
CA ILE A 43 -1.43 3.54 1.46
C ILE A 43 -0.21 3.97 0.65
N VAL A 44 0.88 4.31 1.34
CA VAL A 44 2.19 4.61 0.75
C VAL A 44 3.17 3.54 1.17
N VAL A 45 3.74 2.83 0.20
CA VAL A 45 4.48 1.60 0.46
C VAL A 45 5.82 1.59 -0.25
N ILE A 46 6.87 1.21 0.49
CA ILE A 46 8.22 1.02 -0.05
C ILE A 46 8.70 -0.38 0.35
N GLY A 47 9.07 -1.20 -0.61
CA GLY A 47 9.56 -2.54 -0.28
C GLY A 47 10.03 -3.39 -1.45
N GLN A 48 10.37 -4.66 -1.21
CA GLN A 48 10.60 -5.59 -2.32
C GLN A 48 9.26 -5.97 -2.97
N LEU A 49 8.28 -6.32 -2.15
CA LEU A 49 6.91 -6.63 -2.54
C LEU A 49 5.99 -5.59 -1.89
N ALA A 50 5.62 -4.58 -2.67
CA ALA A 50 4.90 -3.40 -2.21
C ALA A 50 3.46 -3.42 -2.77
N CYS A 51 2.46 -3.47 -1.89
CA CYS A 51 1.05 -3.41 -2.27
C CYS A 51 0.36 -2.22 -1.59
N GLY A 52 -0.07 -1.23 -2.37
CA GLY A 52 -0.74 -0.07 -1.80
C GLY A 52 -1.34 0.88 -2.81
N VAL A 53 -1.87 2.01 -2.35
CA VAL A 53 -2.40 3.05 -3.25
C VAL A 53 -1.26 3.63 -4.10
N VAL A 54 -0.13 3.90 -3.45
CA VAL A 54 1.15 4.28 -4.06
C VAL A 54 2.20 3.28 -3.61
N ALA A 55 2.76 2.53 -4.56
CA ALA A 55 3.71 1.45 -4.26
C ALA A 55 5.05 1.63 -4.98
N PHE A 56 6.15 1.53 -4.23
CA PHE A 56 7.51 1.51 -4.75
C PHE A 56 8.19 0.20 -4.37
N GLY A 57 8.63 -0.57 -5.36
CA GLY A 57 9.34 -1.80 -5.06
C GLY A 57 9.78 -2.62 -6.25
N GLN A 58 10.56 -3.68 -6.00
CA GLN A 58 10.92 -4.64 -7.06
C GLN A 58 9.65 -5.18 -7.74
N LEU A 59 8.65 -5.54 -6.95
CA LEU A 59 7.29 -5.84 -7.36
C LEU A 59 6.33 -4.83 -6.69
N GLY A 60 5.83 -3.87 -7.47
CA GLY A 60 4.90 -2.85 -7.00
C GLY A 60 3.49 -3.04 -7.57
N VAL A 61 2.50 -3.20 -6.70
CA VAL A 61 1.07 -3.18 -7.08
C VAL A 61 0.43 -1.93 -6.48
N GLY A 62 0.04 -1.03 -7.38
CA GLY A 62 -0.43 0.31 -7.06
C GLY A 62 -1.89 0.52 -7.44
N GLY A 63 -2.72 0.97 -6.50
CA GLY A 63 -4.10 1.35 -6.79
C GLY A 63 -4.20 2.58 -7.68
N VAL A 64 -3.23 3.50 -7.58
CA VAL A 64 -3.14 4.72 -8.40
C VAL A 64 -1.82 4.75 -9.15
N TRP A 65 -0.73 4.44 -8.44
CA TRP A 65 0.62 4.54 -8.97
C TRP A 65 1.52 3.42 -8.45
N ALA A 66 2.36 2.87 -9.33
CA ALA A 66 3.44 1.95 -8.94
C ALA A 66 4.73 2.20 -9.73
N GLY A 67 5.87 1.90 -9.11
CA GLY A 67 7.19 1.98 -9.75
C GLY A 67 8.22 1.00 -9.18
N GLY A 68 9.24 0.69 -10.00
CA GLY A 68 10.35 -0.22 -9.66
C GLY A 68 10.71 -1.20 -10.79
N MET A 69 10.91 -2.49 -10.54
CA MET A 69 11.27 -3.43 -11.62
C MET A 69 10.02 -3.90 -12.38
N LEU A 70 9.05 -4.47 -11.67
CA LEU A 70 7.74 -4.86 -12.17
C LEU A 70 6.69 -4.00 -11.47
N ALA A 71 5.87 -3.29 -12.23
CA ALA A 71 4.83 -2.42 -11.67
C ALA A 71 3.47 -2.64 -12.34
N ILE A 72 2.45 -2.88 -11.53
CA ILE A 72 1.06 -2.98 -12.00
C ILE A 72 0.27 -1.87 -11.33
N ALA A 73 -0.12 -0.88 -12.13
CA ALA A 73 -0.92 0.24 -11.65
C ALA A 73 -1.64 0.94 -12.81
N PRO A 74 -2.67 1.75 -12.52
CA PRO A 74 -3.28 2.59 -13.54
C PRO A 74 -2.27 3.53 -14.21
N THR A 75 -1.33 4.05 -13.43
CA THR A 75 -0.21 4.85 -13.92
C THR A 75 1.12 4.32 -13.41
N SER A 76 2.10 4.18 -14.30
CA SER A 76 3.48 3.85 -13.95
C SER A 76 4.40 4.61 -14.89
N SER A 77 5.53 5.11 -14.39
CA SER A 77 6.49 5.84 -15.24
C SER A 77 7.96 5.59 -14.91
N THR A 78 8.24 4.85 -13.85
CA THR A 78 9.61 4.51 -13.39
C THR A 78 9.76 3.00 -13.24
N SER A 79 9.14 2.25 -14.16
CA SER A 79 9.13 0.79 -14.12
C SER A 79 9.73 0.17 -15.38
N LEU A 80 10.65 -0.77 -15.21
CA LEU A 80 11.31 -1.49 -16.31
C LEU A 80 10.31 -2.31 -17.13
N LEU A 81 9.38 -2.99 -16.47
CA LEU A 81 8.30 -3.78 -17.07
C LEU A 81 6.96 -3.43 -16.40
N GLY A 82 6.58 -2.16 -16.48
CA GLY A 82 5.32 -1.70 -15.90
C GLY A 82 4.16 -1.70 -16.89
N VAL A 83 3.04 -2.31 -16.50
CA VAL A 83 1.78 -2.15 -17.23
C VAL A 83 1.10 -0.88 -16.72
N GLY A 84 1.50 0.27 -17.27
CA GLY A 84 0.82 1.55 -17.07
C GLY A 84 -0.47 1.57 -17.88
N VAL A 85 -1.56 1.06 -17.30
CA VAL A 85 -2.78 0.73 -18.04
C VAL A 85 -3.42 1.97 -18.70
N LEU A 86 -3.36 3.12 -18.03
CA LEU A 86 -3.88 4.39 -18.52
C LEU A 86 -2.80 5.28 -19.14
N GLY A 87 -1.54 5.10 -18.76
CA GLY A 87 -0.41 5.82 -19.33
C GLY A 87 0.70 6.12 -18.33
N GLU A 88 1.64 6.95 -18.76
CA GLU A 88 2.78 7.37 -17.94
C GLU A 88 2.42 8.61 -17.14
N TRP A 89 2.42 8.47 -15.81
CA TRP A 89 2.32 9.61 -14.91
C TRP A 89 3.17 9.42 -13.65
N THR A 90 3.69 10.53 -13.14
CA THR A 90 4.45 10.60 -11.89
C THR A 90 3.96 11.82 -11.12
N PRO A 91 3.21 11.64 -10.01
CA PRO A 91 2.53 12.73 -9.32
C PRO A 91 3.48 13.85 -8.87
N TRP A 92 4.66 13.47 -8.37
CA TRP A 92 5.65 14.37 -7.77
C TRP A 92 6.59 15.04 -8.78
N ARG A 93 6.60 14.62 -10.05
CA ARG A 93 7.58 15.13 -11.03
C ARG A 93 7.06 16.29 -11.87
N GLY A 94 5.84 16.78 -11.61
CA GLY A 94 5.22 17.88 -12.34
C GLY A 94 5.02 17.61 -13.85
N ARG A 95 5.24 16.37 -14.31
CA ARG A 95 5.09 16.00 -15.72
C ARG A 95 3.60 15.84 -16.02
N ARG A 96 3.16 16.37 -17.16
CA ARG A 96 1.78 16.17 -17.63
C ARG A 96 1.53 14.67 -17.84
N PRO A 97 0.36 14.15 -17.44
CA PRO A 97 0.02 12.75 -17.67
C PRO A 97 0.01 12.47 -19.17
N ARG A 98 0.80 11.47 -19.59
CA ARG A 98 0.84 11.01 -20.98
C ARG A 98 -0.10 9.82 -21.11
N TRP A 99 -1.35 10.11 -21.45
CA TRP A 99 -2.38 9.08 -21.63
C TRP A 99 -2.13 8.30 -22.91
N ALA A 100 -1.95 6.99 -22.79
CA ALA A 100 -1.80 6.10 -23.94
C ALA A 100 -3.18 5.61 -24.41
N LEU A 101 -4.06 6.53 -24.81
CA LEU A 101 -5.43 6.25 -25.27
C LEU A 101 -5.43 5.80 -26.75
N GLY A 102 -5.05 4.55 -27.01
CA GLY A 102 -5.08 3.94 -28.35
C GLY A 102 -6.16 2.87 -28.51
N MET A 103 -6.97 2.95 -29.59
CA MET A 103 -7.98 1.96 -30.05
C MET A 103 -9.11 1.64 -29.04
N ARG A 104 -10.36 2.04 -29.36
CA ARG A 104 -11.58 1.91 -28.49
C ARG A 104 -11.76 0.55 -27.80
N ARG A 105 -11.42 -0.57 -28.45
CA ARG A 105 -11.56 -1.93 -27.89
C ARG A 105 -10.57 -2.22 -26.75
N SER A 106 -9.39 -1.62 -26.77
CA SER A 106 -8.40 -1.80 -25.70
C SER A 106 -8.77 -1.02 -24.43
N LEU A 107 -9.59 0.03 -24.56
CA LEU A 107 -9.99 0.89 -23.44
C LEU A 107 -10.82 0.13 -22.41
N VAL A 108 -11.80 -0.68 -22.84
CA VAL A 108 -12.67 -1.44 -21.93
C VAL A 108 -11.85 -2.44 -21.13
N LEU A 109 -10.98 -3.20 -21.79
CA LEU A 109 -10.08 -4.15 -21.12
C LEU A 109 -9.15 -3.44 -20.13
N ARG A 110 -8.58 -2.30 -20.52
CA ARG A 110 -7.74 -1.47 -19.65
C ARG A 110 -8.49 -0.96 -18.42
N VAL A 111 -9.70 -0.44 -18.60
CA VAL A 111 -10.53 0.00 -17.47
C VAL A 111 -10.88 -1.17 -16.56
N LEU A 112 -11.24 -2.34 -17.11
CA LEU A 112 -11.50 -3.54 -16.32
C LEU A 112 -10.27 -3.98 -15.50
N VAL A 113 -9.08 -3.96 -16.10
CA VAL A 113 -7.83 -4.25 -15.40
C VAL A 113 -7.56 -3.23 -14.30
N VAL A 114 -7.77 -1.94 -14.56
CA VAL A 114 -7.64 -0.89 -13.53
C VAL A 114 -8.59 -1.13 -12.38
N VAL A 115 -9.87 -1.40 -12.66
CA VAL A 115 -10.88 -1.68 -11.64
C VAL A 115 -10.50 -2.92 -10.83
N LEU A 116 -10.02 -3.98 -11.49
CA LEU A 116 -9.56 -5.19 -10.81
C LEU A 116 -8.35 -4.92 -9.90
N VAL A 117 -7.36 -4.16 -10.38
CA VAL A 117 -6.17 -3.80 -9.60
C VAL A 117 -6.55 -2.93 -8.39
N VAL A 118 -7.42 -1.94 -8.59
CA VAL A 118 -7.91 -1.07 -7.50
C VAL A 118 -8.68 -1.90 -6.48
N ALA A 119 -9.56 -2.80 -6.91
CA ALA A 119 -10.29 -3.70 -6.02
C ALA A 119 -9.34 -4.61 -5.23
N LEU A 120 -8.34 -5.18 -5.91
CA LEU A 120 -7.30 -6.01 -5.28
C LEU A 120 -6.51 -5.23 -4.23
N VAL A 121 -6.03 -4.03 -4.56
CA VAL A 121 -5.28 -3.17 -3.63
C VAL A 121 -6.15 -2.78 -2.44
N THR A 122 -7.43 -2.46 -2.69
CA THR A 122 -8.38 -2.15 -1.62
C THR A 122 -8.53 -3.34 -0.67
N TRP A 123 -8.66 -4.55 -1.22
CA TRP A 123 -8.82 -5.78 -0.44
C TRP A 123 -7.54 -6.21 0.31
N VAL A 124 -6.37 -6.10 -0.32
CA VAL A 124 -5.09 -6.59 0.23
C VAL A 124 -4.40 -5.57 1.14
N ALA A 125 -4.57 -4.27 0.89
CA ALA A 125 -3.84 -3.22 1.59
C ALA A 125 -4.75 -2.30 2.40
N VAL A 126 -5.77 -1.71 1.77
CA VAL A 126 -6.57 -0.65 2.41
C VAL A 126 -7.45 -1.19 3.53
N ILE A 127 -8.18 -2.29 3.29
CA ILE A 127 -9.06 -2.89 4.29
C ILE A 127 -8.26 -3.39 5.51
N PRO A 128 -7.17 -4.17 5.36
CA PRO A 128 -6.37 -4.60 6.50
C PRO A 128 -5.80 -3.42 7.30
N VAL A 129 -5.28 -2.39 6.63
CA VAL A 129 -4.79 -1.19 7.33
C VAL A 129 -5.90 -0.52 8.13
N ALA A 130 -7.08 -0.31 7.54
CA ALA A 130 -8.20 0.29 8.26
C ALA A 130 -8.62 -0.56 9.47
N ASP A 131 -8.68 -1.88 9.28
CA ASP A 131 -9.00 -2.84 10.32
C ASP A 131 -7.99 -2.80 11.47
N GLU A 132 -6.68 -2.89 11.17
CA GLU A 132 -5.63 -2.88 12.18
C GLU A 132 -5.50 -1.53 12.91
N LEU A 133 -5.93 -0.43 12.29
CA LEU A 133 -6.03 0.88 12.94
C LEU A 133 -7.23 0.96 13.91
N VAL A 134 -8.38 0.38 13.57
CA VAL A 134 -9.66 0.58 14.29
C VAL A 134 -10.02 -0.56 15.26
N ARG A 135 -9.41 -1.75 15.12
CA ARG A 135 -9.70 -2.93 15.95
C ARG A 135 -9.45 -2.67 17.46
N PRO A 136 -10.19 -3.36 18.36
CA PRO A 136 -9.90 -3.35 19.80
C PRO A 136 -8.48 -3.87 20.06
N GLY A 137 -7.62 -3.08 20.72
CA GLY A 137 -6.19 -3.38 20.88
C GLY A 137 -5.32 -2.96 19.68
N GLY A 138 -5.91 -2.36 18.65
CA GLY A 138 -5.21 -1.76 17.51
C GLY A 138 -4.51 -0.46 17.87
N VAL A 139 -3.93 0.21 16.87
CA VAL A 139 -3.05 1.38 17.06
C VAL A 139 -3.72 2.49 17.87
N PHE A 140 -5.01 2.76 17.65
CA PHE A 140 -5.75 3.84 18.29
C PHE A 140 -6.53 3.41 19.54
N ARG A 141 -6.72 2.11 19.81
CA ARG A 141 -7.59 1.62 20.89
C ARG A 141 -6.79 0.77 21.89
N ASP A 142 -6.51 1.30 23.07
CA ASP A 142 -5.77 0.55 24.10
C ASP A 142 -6.52 -0.70 24.58
N PRO A 143 -5.83 -1.82 24.84
CA PRO A 143 -6.43 -2.99 25.49
C PRO A 143 -6.86 -2.72 26.95
N ALA A 144 -6.45 -1.59 27.55
CA ALA A 144 -6.74 -1.25 28.94
C ALA A 144 -8.20 -0.80 29.20
N SER A 145 -9.03 -0.63 28.17
CA SER A 145 -10.46 -0.29 28.34
C SER A 145 -11.39 -1.51 28.44
N GLN A 146 -10.86 -2.74 28.47
CA GLN A 146 -11.69 -3.89 28.86
C GLN A 146 -11.87 -3.86 30.39
N PRO A 147 -13.11 -3.79 30.91
CA PRO A 147 -13.33 -4.10 32.32
C PRO A 147 -12.80 -5.52 32.52
N ARG A 148 -11.83 -5.68 33.42
CA ARG A 148 -11.47 -7.00 33.93
C ARG A 148 -12.73 -7.50 34.61
N LEU A 149 -13.50 -8.34 33.92
CA LEU A 149 -14.55 -9.14 34.53
C LEU A 149 -13.83 -10.08 35.50
N MET A 150 -13.81 -9.66 36.77
CA MET A 150 -13.68 -10.54 37.92
C MET A 150 -14.96 -11.33 38.10
#